data_AF-A0A7S2FTX3-F1
#
_entry.id   AF-A0A7S2FTX3-F1
#
_cell.length_a   1.000
_cell.length_b   1.000
_cell.length_c   1.000
_cell.angle_alpha   90.00
_cell.angle_beta   90.00
_cell.angle_gamma   90.00
#
_symmetry.space_group_name_H-M   'P 1'
#
loop_
_entity.id
_entity.type
_entity.pdbx_description
1 polymer ?
#
loop_
_entity_poly.entity_id
_entity_poly.type
_entity_poly.pdbx_seq_one_letter_code
_entity_poly.pdbx_strand_id
1 'polypeptide(L)'
;AWRKSRIIVYTAIRTVDYPRYEDGTLSAMVHPQIQGKDFTKIERRDPCFLCMDGTVIGYGEGSPDEDGDEECYPFFINEAAYYEKGIAFMIAHRSERHVRVLQADS
;
A
#
# COMPACT_ATOMS: atom_id res chain seq x y z
N ALA A 1 24.76 -17.62 -21.12
CA ALA A 1 23.54 -17.74 -21.97
C ALA A 1 22.30 -17.15 -21.25
N TRP A 2 21.22 -16.78 -21.96
CA TRP A 2 19.99 -16.25 -21.33
C TRP A 2 18.97 -17.36 -21.03
N ARG A 3 18.45 -17.41 -19.79
CA ARG A 3 17.42 -18.39 -19.37
C ARG A 3 16.07 -17.69 -19.13
N LYS A 4 14.96 -18.31 -19.54
CA LYS A 4 13.61 -17.85 -19.17
C LYS A 4 13.36 -18.09 -17.67
N SER A 5 12.67 -17.16 -17.03
CA SER A 5 12.24 -17.27 -15.63
C SER A 5 10.96 -16.47 -15.39
N ARG A 6 10.41 -16.55 -14.18
CA ARG A 6 9.20 -15.87 -13.73
C ARG A 6 9.51 -15.13 -12.44
N ILE A 7 9.02 -13.90 -12.32
CA ILE A 7 9.14 -13.08 -11.11
C ILE A 7 7.77 -12.51 -10.75
N ILE A 8 7.56 -12.24 -9.46
CA ILE A 8 6.42 -11.44 -9.00
C ILE A 8 6.82 -9.98 -9.00
N VAL A 9 5.95 -9.13 -9.53
CA VAL A 9 6.09 -7.68 -9.56
C VAL A 9 4.88 -7.06 -8.88
N TYR A 10 5.15 -6.06 -8.04
CA TYR A 10 4.16 -5.18 -7.46
C TYR A 10 4.23 -3.85 -8.20
N THR A 11 3.20 -3.54 -8.97
CA THR A 11 3.11 -2.29 -9.74
C THR A 11 2.31 -1.28 -8.94
N ALA A 12 2.92 -0.16 -8.57
CA ALA A 12 2.23 0.95 -7.90
C ALA A 12 1.07 1.44 -8.76
N ILE A 13 -0.11 1.59 -8.15
CA ILE A 13 -1.32 2.09 -8.82
C ILE A 13 -1.76 3.46 -8.27
N ARG A 14 -1.64 3.69 -6.97
CA ARG A 14 -2.04 4.95 -6.32
C ARG A 14 -1.42 5.09 -4.92
N THR A 15 -1.65 6.24 -4.30
CA THR A 15 -1.26 6.54 -2.91
C THR A 15 -2.51 6.71 -2.04
N VAL A 16 -2.36 6.47 -0.74
CA VAL A 16 -3.36 6.79 0.28
C VAL A 16 -2.75 7.82 1.22
N ASP A 17 -3.36 8.99 1.35
CA ASP A 17 -2.97 10.00 2.35
C ASP A 17 -3.47 9.61 3.74
N TYR A 18 -2.88 10.22 4.75
CA TYR A 18 -3.42 10.24 6.10
C TYR A 18 -4.75 10.99 6.16
N PRO A 19 -5.68 10.54 7.02
CA PRO A 19 -6.78 11.37 7.48
C PRO A 19 -6.26 12.64 8.15
N ARG A 20 -6.86 13.78 7.78
CA ARG A 20 -6.50 15.11 8.28
C ARG A 20 -7.73 15.86 8.76
N TYR A 21 -7.53 16.77 9.70
CA TYR A 21 -8.50 17.82 10.01
C TYR A 21 -8.49 18.90 8.91
N GLU A 22 -9.46 19.81 8.96
CA GLU A 22 -9.58 20.91 7.99
C GLU A 22 -8.35 21.83 7.95
N ASP A 23 -7.61 21.93 9.06
CA ASP A 23 -6.37 22.70 9.16
C ASP A 23 -5.13 21.98 8.59
N GLY A 24 -5.31 20.76 8.06
CA GLY A 24 -4.25 19.95 7.47
C GLY A 24 -3.43 19.12 8.46
N THR A 25 -3.69 19.23 9.77
CA THR A 25 -3.05 18.40 10.80
C THR A 25 -3.57 16.96 10.74
N LEU A 26 -2.75 15.99 11.11
CA LEU A 26 -3.13 14.58 11.10
C LEU A 26 -4.22 14.31 12.14
N SER A 27 -5.32 13.69 11.72
CA SER A 27 -6.41 13.29 12.61
C SER A 27 -6.34 11.82 13.04
N ALA A 28 -5.52 11.02 12.36
CA ALA A 28 -5.33 9.61 12.65
C ALA A 28 -3.89 9.15 12.35
N MET A 29 -3.48 8.07 13.02
CA MET A 29 -2.22 7.37 12.76
C MET A 29 -2.46 6.06 12.01
N VAL A 30 -1.42 5.47 11.43
CA VAL A 30 -1.51 4.12 10.84
C VAL A 30 -1.94 3.11 11.92
N HIS A 31 -2.94 2.29 11.60
CA HIS A 31 -3.48 1.31 12.54
C HIS A 31 -2.45 0.20 12.81
N PRO A 32 -2.29 -0.28 14.06
CA PRO A 32 -1.32 -1.32 14.38
C PRO A 32 -1.48 -2.62 13.58
N GLN A 33 -2.69 -2.90 13.08
CA GLN A 33 -2.95 -4.09 12.25
C GLN A 33 -2.36 -4.02 10.85
N ILE A 34 -2.11 -2.84 10.28
CA ILE A 34 -1.49 -2.69 8.96
C ILE A 34 0.00 -2.32 9.07
N GLN A 35 0.41 -1.72 10.20
CA GLN A 35 1.80 -1.34 10.45
C GLN A 35 2.78 -2.49 10.21
N GLY A 36 3.77 -2.27 9.34
CA GLY A 36 4.81 -3.24 9.00
C GLY A 36 4.34 -4.43 8.16
N LYS A 37 3.16 -4.37 7.56
CA LYS A 37 2.60 -5.43 6.68
C LYS A 37 2.71 -5.11 5.19
N ASP A 38 3.80 -4.46 4.79
CA ASP A 38 4.08 -4.17 3.39
C ASP A 38 3.99 -5.46 2.54
N PHE A 39 3.42 -5.32 1.34
CA PHE A 39 3.17 -6.40 0.38
C PHE A 39 2.26 -7.54 0.87
N THR A 40 1.51 -7.34 1.96
CA THR A 40 0.43 -8.23 2.41
C THR A 40 -0.88 -7.81 1.78
N LYS A 41 -1.73 -8.75 1.35
CA LYS A 41 -3.03 -8.40 0.78
C LYS A 41 -3.85 -7.56 1.78
N ILE A 42 -4.47 -6.49 1.29
CA ILE A 42 -5.45 -5.69 2.04
C ILE A 42 -6.84 -5.87 1.45
N GLU A 43 -7.82 -6.09 2.32
CA GLU A 43 -9.23 -6.23 1.95
C GLU A 43 -10.01 -4.96 2.29
N ARG A 44 -11.16 -4.80 1.66
CA ARG A 44 -12.07 -3.69 1.97
C ARG A 44 -12.44 -3.73 3.46
N ARG A 45 -12.45 -2.54 4.07
CA ARG A 45 -12.74 -2.32 5.51
C ARG A 45 -11.67 -2.85 6.46
N ASP A 46 -10.55 -3.42 5.98
CA ASP A 46 -9.43 -3.73 6.87
C ASP A 46 -8.95 -2.46 7.58
N PRO A 47 -8.64 -2.52 8.89
CA PRO A 47 -8.22 -1.33 9.65
C PRO A 47 -6.93 -0.69 9.10
N CYS A 48 -7.06 0.53 8.59
CA CYS A 48 -5.95 1.32 8.03
C CYS A 48 -5.46 2.40 8.97
N PHE A 49 -6.40 3.09 9.63
CA PHE A 49 -6.08 4.22 10.51
C PHE A 49 -6.78 4.12 11.86
N LEU A 50 -6.12 4.66 12.88
CA LEU A 50 -6.64 4.81 14.24
C LEU A 50 -6.68 6.30 14.59
N CYS A 51 -7.87 6.84 14.77
CA CYS A 51 -8.11 8.20 15.21
C CYS A 51 -7.75 8.37 16.69
N MET A 52 -7.50 9.62 17.10
CA MET A 52 -7.17 9.94 18.50
C MET A 52 -8.30 9.62 19.50
N ASP A 53 -9.54 9.59 19.03
CA ASP A 53 -10.73 9.20 19.81
C ASP A 53 -10.96 7.68 19.87
N GLY A 54 -10.07 6.89 19.25
CA GLY A 54 -10.17 5.42 19.17
C GLY A 54 -11.00 4.90 18.00
N THR A 55 -11.58 5.77 17.18
CA THR A 55 -12.29 5.36 15.96
C THR A 55 -11.32 4.75 14.94
N VAL A 56 -11.76 3.70 14.26
CA VAL A 56 -10.98 3.01 13.21
C VAL A 56 -11.53 3.36 11.85
N ILE A 57 -10.66 3.73 10.92
CA ILE A 57 -11.01 3.96 9.51
C ILE A 57 -10.49 2.79 8.69
N GLY A 58 -11.42 2.13 7.97
CA GLY A 58 -11.11 0.99 7.14
C GLY A 58 -10.58 1.35 5.75
N TYR A 59 -9.95 0.38 5.07
CA TYR A 59 -9.56 0.51 3.68
C TYR A 59 -10.76 0.74 2.76
N GLY A 60 -10.68 1.77 1.90
CA GLY A 60 -11.75 2.16 0.99
C GLY A 60 -12.93 2.89 1.67
N GLU A 61 -12.80 3.28 2.94
CA GLU A 61 -13.83 4.07 3.61
C GLU A 61 -13.73 5.54 3.21
N GLY A 62 -14.84 6.14 2.76
CA GLY A 62 -14.91 7.55 2.38
C GLY A 62 -14.31 7.92 1.01
N SER A 63 -13.79 6.94 0.28
CA SER A 63 -13.33 7.09 -1.12
C SER A 63 -14.22 6.24 -2.02
N PRO A 64 -14.59 6.69 -3.24
CA PRO A 64 -15.24 5.83 -4.21
C PRO A 64 -14.37 4.60 -4.48
N ASP A 65 -15.01 3.48 -4.83
CA ASP A 65 -14.35 2.21 -5.06
C ASP A 65 -13.49 2.24 -6.33
N GLU A 66 -12.30 2.83 -6.24
CA GLU A 66 -11.41 3.02 -7.40
C GLU A 66 -10.80 1.69 -7.88
N ASP A 67 -10.69 0.67 -7.01
CA ASP A 67 -9.96 -0.57 -7.31
C ASP A 67 -10.87 -1.78 -7.62
N GLY A 68 -12.20 -1.63 -7.54
CA GLY A 68 -13.15 -2.73 -7.78
C GLY A 68 -12.90 -3.98 -6.93
N ASP A 69 -12.85 -5.15 -7.58
CA ASP A 69 -12.58 -6.46 -6.96
C ASP A 69 -11.09 -6.90 -7.10
N GLU A 70 -10.19 -6.00 -7.52
CA GLU A 70 -8.77 -6.36 -7.71
C GLU A 70 -8.00 -6.46 -6.38
N GLU A 71 -7.06 -7.41 -6.32
CA GLU A 71 -6.24 -7.60 -5.12
C GLU A 71 -5.23 -6.46 -4.94
N CYS A 72 -5.33 -5.78 -3.79
CA CYS A 72 -4.48 -4.66 -3.43
C CYS A 72 -3.41 -5.06 -2.42
N TYR A 73 -2.24 -4.45 -2.53
CA TYR A 73 -1.07 -4.70 -1.67
C TYR A 73 -0.43 -3.36 -1.25
N PRO A 74 -0.54 -2.93 0.01
CA PRO A 74 0.05 -1.71 0.50
C PRO A 74 1.57 -1.85 0.65
N PHE A 75 2.30 -0.76 0.43
CA PHE A 75 3.76 -0.70 0.62
C PHE A 75 4.23 0.73 0.91
N PHE A 76 5.44 0.87 1.47
CA PHE A 76 5.92 2.11 2.10
C PHE A 76 5.00 2.58 3.23
N ILE A 77 4.53 1.64 4.04
CA ILE A 77 3.61 1.93 5.13
C ILE A 77 4.33 2.76 6.20
N ASN A 78 3.79 3.94 6.50
CA ASN A 78 4.29 4.82 7.54
C ASN A 78 5.75 5.30 7.32
N GLU A 79 6.11 5.58 6.06
CA GLU A 79 7.44 6.09 5.71
C GLU A 79 7.62 7.54 6.16
N ALA A 80 8.67 7.81 6.94
CA ALA A 80 8.89 9.13 7.57
C ALA A 80 9.05 10.25 6.54
N ALA A 81 9.72 9.99 5.42
CA ALA A 81 9.93 10.97 4.36
C ALA A 81 8.64 11.35 3.59
N TYR A 82 7.56 10.59 3.80
CA TYR A 82 6.30 10.74 3.05
C TYR A 82 5.22 11.52 3.80
N TYR A 83 5.46 11.84 5.08
CA TYR A 83 4.57 12.69 5.88
C TYR A 83 4.32 14.06 5.24
N GLU A 84 5.38 14.70 4.75
CA GLU A 84 5.31 15.99 4.05
C GLU A 84 4.62 15.89 2.67
N LYS A 85 4.54 14.69 2.11
CA LYS A 85 3.95 14.43 0.78
C LYS A 85 2.49 14.00 0.85
N GLY A 86 1.96 13.82 2.07
CA GLY A 86 0.61 13.30 2.26
C GLY A 86 0.46 11.87 1.76
N ILE A 87 1.41 10.98 2.09
CA ILE A 87 1.34 9.57 1.73
C ILE A 87 1.52 8.74 3.01
N ALA A 88 0.46 8.07 3.45
CA ALA A 88 0.49 7.08 4.52
C ALA A 88 1.03 5.73 4.03
N PHE A 89 0.60 5.33 2.84
CA PHE A 89 1.10 4.16 2.11
C PHE A 89 0.75 4.25 0.63
N MET A 90 1.44 3.47 -0.18
CA MET A 90 1.14 3.28 -1.60
C MET A 90 0.38 1.96 -1.79
N ILE A 91 -0.43 1.84 -2.83
CA ILE A 91 -1.10 0.59 -3.22
C ILE A 91 -0.49 0.07 -4.51
N ALA A 92 -0.28 -1.25 -4.57
CA ALA A 92 0.17 -1.95 -5.77
C ALA A 92 -0.73 -3.12 -6.14
N HIS A 93 -0.74 -3.45 -7.44
CA HIS A 93 -1.25 -4.72 -7.95
C HIS A 93 -0.11 -5.72 -8.11
N ARG A 94 -0.38 -6.96 -7.72
CA ARG A 94 0.56 -8.08 -7.86
C ARG A 94 0.36 -8.78 -9.19
N SER A 95 1.45 -8.96 -9.95
CA SER A 95 1.41 -9.73 -11.21
C SER A 95 2.65 -10.59 -11.37
N GLU A 96 2.51 -11.72 -12.08
CA GLU A 96 3.66 -12.51 -12.50
C GLU A 96 4.16 -12.03 -13.87
N ARG A 97 5.47 -11.83 -13.99
CA ARG A 97 6.12 -11.40 -15.24
C ARG A 97 7.15 -12.43 -15.69
N HIS A 98 7.17 -12.69 -16.99
CA HIS A 98 8.19 -13.51 -17.63
C HIS A 98 9.42 -12.66 -17.92
N VAL A 99 10.58 -13.11 -17.48
CA VAL A 99 11.85 -12.41 -17.67
C VAL A 99 12.90 -13.34 -18.27
N ARG A 100 13.97 -12.74 -18.80
CA ARG A 100 15.18 -13.46 -19.19
C ARG A 100 16.28 -13.08 -18.20
N VAL A 101 16.95 -14.08 -17.63
CA VAL A 101 18.03 -13.92 -16.67
C VAL A 101 19.34 -14.28 -17.37
N LEU A 102 20.35 -13.41 -17.26
CA LEU A 102 21.69 -13.68 -17.74
C LEU A 102 22.33 -14.73 -16.83
N GLN A 103 22.74 -15.86 -17.39
CA GLN A 103 23.56 -16.82 -16.64
C GLN A 103 24.99 -16.30 -16.64
N ALA A 104 25.58 -16.14 -15.45
CA ALA A 104 27.01 -15.95 -15.30
C ALA A 104 27.72 -17.23 -15.78
N ASP A 105 28.84 -17.06 -16.48
CA ASP A 105 29.70 -18.17 -16.87
C ASP A 105 30.39 -18.68 -15.60
N SER A 106 30.20 -19.98 -15.31
CA SER A 106 30.75 -20.67 -14.14
C SER A 106 32.25 -20.89 -14.25
#